data_AF-A0A6S7HV96-F1
#
_entry.id   AF-A0A6S7HV96-F1
#
_cell.length_a   1.000
_cell.length_b   1.000
_cell.length_c   1.000
_cell.angle_alpha   90.00
_cell.angle_beta   90.00
_cell.angle_gamma   90.00
#
_symmetry.space_group_name_H-M   'P 1'
#
loop_
_entity.id
_entity.type
_entity.pdbx_description
1 polymer ?
#
loop_
_entity_poly.entity_id
_entity_poly.type
_entity_poly.pdbx_seq_one_letter_code
_entity_poly.pdbx_strand_id
1 'polypeptide(L)'
;ENDKEDNSSLEQRHFMSLLLEPRSLNILTEDMYTKYLHGIAERNVDLLDGKVINLDSCFNVPENKRLLRDTRVSLTIRYVPKVLNVKLRFGKK
;
A
#
# COMPACT_ATOMS: atom_id res chain seq x y z
N GLU A 1 25.33 3.28 -5.44
CA GLU A 1 25.38 4.73 -5.15
C GLU A 1 24.72 4.96 -3.79
N ASN A 2 25.49 5.51 -2.86
CA ASN A 2 25.15 5.99 -1.51
C ASN A 2 23.73 5.74 -0.97
N ASP A 3 23.56 4.66 -0.20
CA ASP A 3 22.49 4.55 0.81
C ASP A 3 22.80 5.52 1.97
N LYS A 4 22.43 6.79 1.79
CA LYS A 4 22.32 7.72 2.90
C LYS A 4 21.12 7.26 3.74
N GLU A 5 21.35 6.87 4.99
CA GLU A 5 20.27 6.62 5.95
C GLU A 5 19.37 7.87 6.02
N ASP A 6 18.22 7.77 5.37
CA ASP A 6 17.18 8.79 5.41
C ASP A 6 16.48 8.70 6.77
N ASN A 7 16.92 9.54 7.71
CA ASN A 7 16.37 9.66 9.06
C ASN A 7 14.99 10.37 9.10
N SER A 8 14.31 10.52 7.96
CA SER A 8 12.99 11.13 7.91
C SER A 8 11.91 10.22 8.49
N SER A 9 11.00 10.81 9.27
CA SER A 9 9.90 10.09 9.90
C SER A 9 8.91 9.57 8.83
N LEU A 10 8.11 8.56 9.19
CA LEU A 10 7.05 8.04 8.29
C LEU A 10 6.10 9.14 7.82
N GLU A 11 5.79 10.10 8.71
CA GLU A 11 4.93 11.24 8.41
C GLU A 11 5.58 12.20 7.40
N GLN A 12 6.90 12.41 7.51
CA GLN A 12 7.64 13.26 6.55
C GLN A 12 7.71 12.61 5.17
N ARG A 13 7.78 11.28 5.10
CA ARG A 13 7.77 10.50 3.85
C ARG A 13 6.36 10.25 3.31
N HIS A 14 5.30 10.70 3.99
CA HIS A 14 3.93 10.50 3.55
C HIS A 14 3.65 11.33 2.30
N PHE A 15 3.57 10.64 1.16
CA PHE A 15 3.39 11.27 -0.15
C PHE A 15 1.91 11.46 -0.51
N MET A 16 1.07 10.43 -0.32
CA MET A 16 -0.35 10.47 -0.67
C MET A 16 -1.14 9.36 0.03
N SER A 17 -2.46 9.45 -0.08
CA SER A 17 -3.43 8.46 0.38
C SER A 17 -4.42 8.11 -0.73
N LEU A 18 -4.98 6.91 -0.67
CA LEU A 18 -6.06 6.45 -1.55
C LEU A 18 -7.26 6.02 -0.70
N LEU A 19 -8.45 6.49 -1.06
CA LEU A 19 -9.71 6.00 -0.50
C LEU A 19 -10.11 4.70 -1.22
N LEU A 20 -10.23 3.61 -0.48
CA LEU A 20 -10.64 2.30 -1.01
C LEU A 20 -12.09 2.00 -0.62
N GLU A 21 -13.02 2.25 -1.53
CA GLU A 21 -14.44 1.95 -1.33
C GLU A 21 -14.71 0.43 -1.25
N PRO A 22 -15.80 -0.01 -0.59
CA PRO A 22 -16.19 -1.41 -0.59
C PRO A 22 -16.31 -1.97 -2.01
N ARG A 23 -15.72 -3.15 -2.25
CA ARG A 23 -15.66 -3.82 -3.57
C ARG A 23 -14.82 -3.10 -4.63
N SER A 24 -13.96 -2.14 -4.24
CA SER A 24 -12.94 -1.58 -5.14
C SER A 24 -11.82 -2.60 -5.42
N LEU A 25 -11.26 -2.57 -6.63
CA LEU A 25 -10.03 -3.29 -6.98
C LEU A 25 -8.84 -2.34 -6.94
N ASN A 26 -7.87 -2.61 -6.07
CA ASN A 26 -6.61 -1.88 -6.02
C ASN A 26 -5.50 -2.72 -6.67
N ILE A 27 -4.85 -2.15 -7.69
CA ILE A 27 -3.76 -2.79 -8.43
C ILE A 27 -2.49 -1.97 -8.17
N LEU A 28 -1.49 -2.60 -7.56
CA LEU A 28 -0.17 -2.01 -7.35
C LEU A 28 0.82 -2.68 -8.31
N THR A 29 1.49 -1.89 -9.15
CA THR A 29 2.48 -2.36 -10.13
C THR A 29 3.79 -1.60 -9.99
N GLU A 30 4.84 -2.15 -10.60
CA GLU A 30 6.13 -1.46 -10.79
C GLU A 30 6.66 -0.84 -9.49
N ASP A 31 6.98 0.45 -9.52
CA ASP A 31 7.55 1.18 -8.40
C ASP A 31 6.60 1.22 -7.21
N MET A 32 5.29 1.41 -7.42
CA MET A 32 4.30 1.44 -6.33
C MET A 32 4.28 0.14 -5.52
N TYR A 33 4.52 -0.99 -6.19
CA TYR A 33 4.59 -2.29 -5.53
C TYR A 33 5.95 -2.56 -4.86
N THR A 34 7.06 -2.07 -5.44
CA THR A 34 8.42 -2.49 -5.04
C THR A 34 9.22 -1.46 -4.24
N LYS A 35 8.95 -0.16 -4.43
CA LYS A 35 9.74 0.94 -3.87
C LYS A 35 8.98 1.78 -2.83
N TYR A 36 7.65 1.79 -2.88
CA TYR A 36 6.84 2.59 -1.97
C TYR A 36 6.31 1.77 -0.79
N LEU A 37 6.39 2.36 0.40
CA LEU A 37 5.71 1.82 1.58
C LEU A 37 4.23 2.21 1.53
N HIS A 38 3.38 1.23 1.23
CA HIS A 38 1.94 1.36 1.36
C HIS A 38 1.48 0.73 2.68
N GLY A 39 0.48 1.33 3.31
CA GLY A 39 -0.03 0.85 4.59
C GLY A 39 -1.39 1.44 4.91
N ILE A 40 -2.00 0.90 5.96
CA ILE A 40 -3.25 1.40 6.51
C ILE A 40 -2.91 2.01 7.86
N ALA A 41 -2.99 3.33 7.97
CA ALA A 41 -2.71 4.01 9.23
C ALA A 41 -3.72 3.60 10.31
N GLU A 42 -3.29 3.32 11.52
CA GLU A 42 -4.19 2.99 12.63
C GLU A 42 -4.96 4.22 13.11
N ARG A 43 -6.29 4.19 12.91
CA ARG A 43 -7.24 5.24 13.31
C ARG A 43 -8.67 4.74 13.15
N ASN A 44 -9.61 5.40 13.81
CA ASN A 44 -11.05 5.10 13.70
C ASN A 44 -11.77 5.97 12.67
N VAL A 45 -11.17 7.09 12.26
CA VAL A 45 -11.77 8.05 11.32
C VAL A 45 -10.76 8.44 10.27
N ASP A 46 -11.15 8.39 9.00
CA ASP A 46 -10.39 8.92 7.88
C ASP A 46 -10.86 10.34 7.56
N LEU A 47 -9.88 11.25 7.40
CA LEU A 47 -10.09 12.61 6.91
C LEU A 47 -9.80 12.61 5.42
N LEU A 48 -10.80 13.00 4.62
CA LEU A 48 -10.71 13.04 3.16
C LEU A 48 -10.20 14.42 2.75
N ASP A 49 -8.94 14.67 3.09
CA ASP A 49 -8.23 15.92 2.81
C ASP A 49 -7.55 15.90 1.42
N GLY A 50 -6.79 16.96 1.12
CA GLY A 50 -6.08 17.10 -0.15
C GLY A 50 -4.96 16.07 -0.38
N LYS A 51 -4.62 15.23 0.61
CA LYS A 51 -3.67 14.13 0.42
C LYS A 51 -4.33 12.88 -0.17
N VAL A 52 -5.66 12.80 -0.18
CA VAL A 52 -6.40 11.69 -0.80
C VAL A 52 -6.62 11.99 -2.28
N ILE A 53 -5.84 11.34 -3.15
CA ILE A 53 -5.71 11.78 -4.55
C ILE A 53 -6.81 11.25 -5.48
N ASN A 54 -7.61 10.27 -5.05
CA ASN A 54 -8.62 9.60 -5.89
C ASN A 54 -10.06 9.98 -5.54
N LEU A 55 -10.28 11.06 -4.77
CA LEU A 55 -11.63 11.43 -4.31
C LEU A 55 -12.60 11.67 -5.48
N ASP A 56 -12.13 12.23 -6.59
CA ASP A 56 -12.96 12.49 -7.77
C ASP A 56 -13.43 11.20 -8.48
N SER A 57 -12.80 10.06 -8.18
CA SER A 57 -13.17 8.74 -8.69
C SER A 57 -14.01 7.92 -7.71
N CYS A 58 -14.33 8.47 -6.54
CA CYS A 58 -15.11 7.79 -5.51
C CYS A 58 -16.59 8.18 -5.59
N PHE A 59 -17.47 7.22 -5.30
CA PHE A 59 -18.93 7.42 -5.41
C PHE A 59 -19.56 7.96 -4.13
N ASN A 60 -19.08 7.52 -2.96
CA ASN A 60 -19.73 7.78 -1.66
C ASN A 60 -18.85 8.65 -0.75
N VAL A 61 -18.40 9.80 -1.25
CA VAL A 61 -17.61 10.75 -0.45
C VAL A 61 -18.55 11.62 0.38
N PRO A 62 -18.51 11.56 1.73
CA PRO A 62 -19.36 12.38 2.58
C PRO A 62 -19.01 13.87 2.47
N GLU A 63 -20.02 14.74 2.56
CA GLU A 63 -19.86 16.20 2.47
C GLU A 63 -18.91 16.76 3.52
N ASN A 64 -18.98 16.22 4.75
CA ASN A 64 -18.12 16.63 5.86
C ASN A 64 -16.66 16.11 5.73
N LYS A 65 -16.34 15.35 4.68
CA LYS A 65 -15.02 14.75 4.43
C LYS A 65 -14.50 13.89 5.59
N ARG A 66 -15.38 13.32 6.41
CA ARG A 66 -15.03 12.42 7.52
C ARG A 66 -15.69 11.07 7.34
N LEU A 67 -14.90 10.01 7.34
CA LEU A 67 -15.39 8.65 7.19
C LEU A 67 -15.06 7.84 8.45
N LEU A 68 -16.08 7.36 9.16
CA LEU A 68 -15.89 6.44 10.27
C LEU A 68 -15.52 5.05 9.73
N ARG A 69 -14.50 4.43 10.30
CA ARG A 69 -14.11 3.08 9.93
C ARG A 69 -15.02 2.05 10.59
N ASP A 70 -15.28 1.02 9.82
CA ASP A 70 -15.91 -0.21 10.28
C ASP A 70 -15.04 -1.41 9.83
N THR A 71 -15.47 -2.61 10.17
CA THR A 71 -14.81 -3.85 9.79
C THR A 71 -14.77 -3.98 8.27
N ARG A 72 -13.55 -4.00 7.73
CA ARG A 72 -13.30 -4.16 6.30
C ARG A 72 -12.49 -5.43 6.04
N VAL A 73 -12.94 -6.22 5.07
CA VAL A 73 -12.20 -7.39 4.56
C VAL A 73 -11.56 -7.03 3.21
N SER A 74 -10.26 -7.30 3.06
CA SER A 74 -9.58 -7.27 1.76
C SER A 74 -9.00 -8.63 1.41
N LEU A 75 -9.10 -8.98 0.13
CA LEU A 75 -8.42 -10.11 -0.45
C LEU A 75 -7.23 -9.60 -1.28
N THR A 76 -6.02 -10.05 -0.94
CA THR A 76 -4.80 -9.72 -1.67
C THR A 76 -4.28 -10.95 -2.39
N ILE A 77 -4.06 -10.83 -3.70
CA ILE A 77 -3.49 -11.88 -4.54
C ILE A 77 -2.17 -11.37 -5.10
N ARG A 78 -1.12 -12.18 -4.99
CA ARG A 78 0.21 -11.88 -5.54
C ARG A 78 0.78 -13.10 -6.23
N TYR A 79 1.46 -12.88 -7.35
CA TYR A 79 2.25 -13.91 -7.99
C TYR A 79 3.65 -13.95 -7.36
N VAL A 80 4.05 -15.12 -6.86
CA VAL A 80 5.36 -15.33 -6.22
C VAL A 80 6.14 -16.35 -7.06
N PRO A 81 6.99 -15.90 -7.99
CA PRO A 81 7.82 -16.81 -8.78
C PRO A 81 8.71 -17.65 -7.87
N LYS A 82 8.90 -18.93 -8.20
CA LYS A 82 9.90 -19.77 -7.53
C LYS A 82 11.30 -19.30 -7.96
N VAL A 83 12.13 -18.88 -7.01
CA VAL A 83 13.48 -18.34 -7.27
C VAL A 83 14.64 -19.27 -6.88
N LEU A 84 14.37 -20.52 -6.47
CA LEU A 84 15.40 -21.49 -6.13
C LEU A 84 15.96 -22.17 -7.40
N ASN A 85 17.03 -21.60 -7.96
CA ASN A 85 17.87 -22.23 -8.99
C ASN A 85 19.13 -22.89 -8.39
N VAL A 86 19.07 -23.44 -7.18
CA VAL A 86 20.24 -24.11 -6.57
C VAL A 86 20.23 -25.59 -6.98
N LYS A 87 21.03 -25.96 -7.98
CA LYS A 87 21.39 -27.37 -8.24
C LYS A 87 22.39 -27.84 -7.19
N LEU A 88 21.91 -28.28 -6.02
CA LEU A 88 22.75 -28.91 -5.01
C LEU A 88 23.35 -30.21 -5.59
N ARG A 89 24.60 -30.16 -6.03
CA ARG A 89 25.39 -31.35 -6.36
C ARG A 89 26.10 -31.82 -5.09
N PHE A 90 25.47 -32.73 -4.36
CA PHE A 90 26.16 -33.49 -3.32
C PHE A 90 27.12 -34.47 -4.01
N GLY A 91 28.41 -34.15 -3.99
CA GLY A 91 29.46 -35.04 -4.46
C GLY A 91 29.48 -36.30 -3.61
N LYS A 92 29.47 -37.47 -4.26
CA LYS A 92 29.77 -38.75 -3.62
C LYS A 92 31.22 -38.71 -3.13
N LYS A 93 31.43 -38.97 -1.84
CA LYS A 93 32.65 -39.66 -1.40
C LYS A 93 32.50 -41.14 -1.72
#